data_AF-A0A2N0QL06-F1
#
_entry.id   AF-A0A2N0QL06-F1
#
_cell.length_a   1.000
_cell.length_b   1.000
_cell.length_c   1.000
_cell.angle_alpha   90.00
_cell.angle_beta   90.00
_cell.angle_gamma   90.00
#
_symmetry.space_group_name_H-M   'P 1'
#
loop_
_entity.id
_entity.type
_entity.pdbx_description
1 polymer ?
#
loop_
_entity_poly.entity_id
_entity_poly.type
_entity_poly.pdbx_seq_one_letter_code
_entity_poly.pdbx_strand_id
1 'polypeptide(L)'
;MHFQSDMQKNQKIGLPPIKLRLLDIDEVTKNLVLGDKDEYVQGGEKGGSRYIKCNDLIVCGYYPDEPKWGYVRYIYNMISKDPKAPFYEDISFRYISPERIPSTRAFSSERSTLIIFEDLCLAPKHIQNRISQFFGNGRH
;
A
#
# COMPACT_ATOMS: atom_id res chain seq x y z
N MET A 1 29.11 8.18 -49.16
CA MET A 1 28.02 7.19 -49.16
C MET A 1 27.26 7.37 -47.85
N HIS A 2 26.02 7.85 -47.95
CA HIS A 2 25.16 8.23 -46.84
C HIS A 2 24.06 7.18 -46.76
N PHE A 3 24.05 6.35 -45.72
CA PHE A 3 22.97 5.41 -45.46
C PHE A 3 22.04 6.04 -44.41
N GLN A 4 20.85 6.44 -44.85
CA GLN A 4 19.71 6.63 -43.96
C GLN A 4 19.13 5.26 -43.61
N SER A 5 18.75 5.05 -42.35
CA SER A 5 17.69 4.12 -41.98
C SER A 5 16.89 4.70 -40.82
N ASP A 6 15.61 4.97 -41.07
CA ASP A 6 14.65 5.43 -40.09
C ASP A 6 14.39 4.35 -39.02
N MET A 7 14.41 4.76 -37.76
CA MET A 7 13.74 4.02 -36.68
C MET A 7 13.08 5.01 -35.72
N GLN A 8 11.76 5.14 -35.87
CA GLN A 8 10.88 5.77 -34.89
C GLN A 8 11.09 5.13 -33.51
N LYS A 9 11.52 5.91 -32.52
CA LYS A 9 11.64 5.47 -31.12
C LYS A 9 10.53 6.07 -30.28
N ASN A 10 9.69 5.16 -29.80
CA ASN A 10 9.09 5.11 -28.46
C ASN A 10 8.18 6.27 -28.03
N GLN A 11 6.87 6.07 -28.20
CA GLN A 11 5.89 6.55 -27.24
C GLN A 11 5.99 5.70 -25.96
N LYS A 12 6.71 6.20 -24.95
CA LYS A 12 6.61 5.69 -23.58
C LYS A 12 5.35 6.28 -22.94
N ILE A 13 4.27 5.50 -22.90
CA ILE A 13 3.14 5.79 -22.03
C ILE A 13 3.55 5.33 -20.63
N GLY A 14 3.82 6.29 -19.75
CA GLY A 14 4.21 6.04 -18.37
C GLY A 14 3.05 5.46 -17.57
N LEU A 15 3.08 4.15 -17.34
CA LEU A 15 2.30 3.54 -16.25
C LEU A 15 2.94 3.89 -14.90
N PRO A 16 2.14 4.11 -13.84
CA PRO A 16 2.68 4.52 -12.56
C PRO A 16 3.45 3.35 -11.92
N PRO A 17 4.60 3.63 -11.27
CA PRO A 17 5.35 2.60 -10.59
C PRO A 17 4.65 2.19 -9.30
N ILE A 18 4.17 0.95 -9.22
CA ILE A 18 3.82 0.32 -7.94
C ILE A 18 5.15 0.02 -7.22
N LYS A 19 5.40 0.70 -6.10
CA LYS A 19 6.61 0.58 -5.28
C LYS A 19 6.29 -0.24 -4.03
N LEU A 20 6.78 -1.48 -3.96
CA LEU A 20 6.66 -2.33 -2.77
C LEU A 20 8.01 -2.33 -2.03
N ARG A 21 8.00 -1.99 -0.74
CA ARG A 21 9.15 -2.16 0.16
C ARG A 21 8.78 -3.20 1.22
N LEU A 22 9.58 -4.24 1.35
CA LEU A 22 9.61 -5.12 2.53
C LEU A 22 10.46 -4.41 3.59
N LEU A 23 9.87 -4.02 4.71
CA LEU A 23 10.58 -3.45 5.84
C LEU A 23 10.17 -4.20 7.10
N ASP A 24 11.16 -4.76 7.80
CA ASP A 24 11.02 -5.36 9.12
C ASP A 24 11.27 -4.25 10.15
N ILE A 25 10.28 -3.38 10.35
CA ILE A 25 10.44 -2.15 11.13
C ILE A 25 9.10 -1.63 11.68
N ASP A 26 8.86 -1.76 12.98
CA ASP A 26 7.57 -1.39 13.60
C ASP A 26 7.26 0.11 13.52
N GLU A 27 8.26 0.96 13.81
CA GLU A 27 8.09 2.41 13.79
C GLU A 27 8.18 2.98 12.36
N VAL A 28 9.11 2.48 11.55
CA VAL A 28 9.26 2.94 10.16
C VAL A 28 8.06 2.52 9.31
N THR A 29 7.41 1.38 9.57
CA THR A 29 6.21 0.99 8.83
C THR A 29 5.04 1.90 9.16
N LYS A 30 4.83 2.24 10.45
CA LYS A 30 3.87 3.26 10.86
C LYS A 30 4.17 4.58 10.15
N ASN A 31 5.41 5.06 10.26
CA ASN A 31 5.81 6.34 9.67
C ASN A 31 5.66 6.31 8.15
N LEU A 32 5.90 5.17 7.48
CA LEU A 32 5.73 5.03 6.04
C LEU A 32 4.28 5.20 5.58
N VAL A 33 3.32 4.66 6.35
CA VAL A 33 1.89 4.69 5.97
C VAL A 33 1.13 5.90 6.51
N LEU A 34 1.67 6.60 7.51
CA LEU A 34 1.09 7.81 8.09
C LEU A 34 1.85 9.08 7.68
N GLY A 35 3.16 9.03 7.50
CA GLY A 35 4.00 10.20 7.29
C GLY A 35 3.87 11.20 8.44
N ASP A 36 3.75 12.48 8.11
CA ASP A 36 3.39 13.56 9.06
C ASP A 36 1.87 13.72 9.20
N LYS A 37 1.05 12.90 8.52
CA LYS A 37 -0.41 13.04 8.51
C LYS A 37 -1.02 12.90 9.91
N ASP A 38 -0.44 12.09 10.77
CA ASP A 38 -0.95 11.90 12.13
C ASP A 38 -0.89 13.19 12.96
N GLU A 39 0.17 13.98 12.83
CA GLU A 39 0.30 15.29 13.49
C GLU A 39 -0.85 16.23 13.12
N TYR A 40 -1.18 16.34 11.83
CA TYR A 40 -2.26 17.20 11.36
C TYR A 40 -3.65 16.68 11.77
N VAL A 41 -3.85 15.36 11.78
CA VAL A 41 -5.10 14.75 12.26
C VAL A 41 -5.31 15.05 13.74
N GLN A 42 -4.25 14.98 14.55
CA GLN A 42 -4.31 15.29 15.99
C GLN A 42 -4.49 16.80 16.25
N GLY A 43 -3.87 17.65 15.42
CA GLY A 43 -4.04 19.10 15.46
C GLY A 43 -5.39 19.59 14.92
N GLY A 44 -6.14 18.74 14.21
CA GLY A 44 -7.39 19.13 13.56
C GLY A 44 -7.18 20.02 12.33
N GLU A 45 -5.98 20.00 11.75
CA GLU A 45 -5.55 20.94 10.72
C GLU A 45 -5.64 20.36 9.31
N LYS A 46 -5.74 21.24 8.31
CA LYS A 46 -5.61 20.83 6.91
C LYS A 46 -4.14 20.63 6.59
N GLY A 47 -3.79 19.46 6.09
CA GLY A 47 -2.44 19.18 5.61
C GLY A 47 -2.00 17.76 5.87
N GLY A 48 -0.69 17.63 6.08
CA GLY A 48 0.01 16.37 6.23
C GLY A 48 0.02 15.54 4.95
N SER A 49 0.87 14.53 4.93
CA SER A 49 1.10 13.65 3.79
C SER A 49 1.60 12.31 4.28
N ARG A 50 0.94 11.26 3.81
CA ARG A 50 1.46 9.89 3.94
C ARG A 50 2.62 9.70 2.97
N TYR A 51 3.70 9.05 3.39
CA TYR A 51 4.84 8.80 2.50
C TYR A 51 4.49 7.85 1.37
N ILE A 52 3.68 6.82 1.65
CA ILE A 52 3.05 6.02 0.59
C ILE A 52 1.61 6.47 0.38
N LYS A 53 1.37 7.09 -0.77
CA LYS A 53 0.02 7.38 -1.24
C LYS A 53 -0.62 6.11 -1.81
N CYS A 54 -1.64 5.64 -1.11
CA CYS A 54 -2.54 4.58 -1.57
C CYS A 54 -3.96 4.89 -1.09
N ASN A 55 -4.97 4.38 -1.80
CA ASN A 55 -6.36 4.46 -1.37
C ASN A 55 -6.64 3.40 -0.30
N ASP A 56 -6.23 2.16 -0.54
CA ASP A 56 -6.53 1.05 0.35
C ASP A 56 -5.25 0.46 0.92
N LEU A 57 -5.14 0.40 2.25
CA LEU A 57 -4.07 -0.28 2.97
C LEU A 57 -4.57 -1.62 3.50
N ILE A 58 -3.93 -2.70 3.09
CA ILE A 58 -4.17 -4.05 3.60
C ILE A 58 -2.91 -4.54 4.29
N VAL A 59 -3.04 -4.93 5.56
CA VAL A 59 -1.98 -5.62 6.30
C VAL A 59 -2.36 -7.08 6.40
N CYS A 60 -1.44 -7.96 6.03
CA CYS A 60 -1.60 -9.38 6.07
C CYS A 60 -0.56 -9.98 7.01
N GLY A 61 -1.01 -10.49 8.15
CA GLY A 61 -0.16 -11.03 9.20
C GLY A 61 -0.95 -11.85 10.21
N TYR A 62 -0.28 -12.41 11.21
CA TYR A 62 -0.90 -13.26 12.23
C TYR A 62 -1.34 -12.50 13.49
N TYR A 63 -0.87 -11.27 13.69
CA TYR A 63 -1.00 -10.53 14.94
C TYR A 63 -1.73 -9.18 14.74
N PRO A 64 -3.06 -9.20 14.51
CA PRO A 64 -3.85 -7.98 14.25
C PRO A 64 -3.89 -6.98 15.42
N ASP A 65 -3.59 -7.45 16.62
CA ASP A 65 -3.72 -6.69 17.87
C ASP A 65 -2.40 -6.05 18.31
N GLU A 66 -1.36 -6.13 17.48
CA GLU A 66 -0.13 -5.41 17.77
C GLU A 66 -0.39 -3.90 17.88
N PRO A 67 0.19 -3.22 18.89
CA PRO A 67 -0.09 -1.81 19.16
C PRO A 67 0.09 -0.89 17.94
N LYS A 68 1.07 -1.17 17.09
CA LYS A 68 1.35 -0.39 15.87
C LYS A 68 0.17 -0.41 14.90
N TRP A 69 -0.48 -1.55 14.69
CA TRP A 69 -1.63 -1.68 13.81
C TRP A 69 -2.90 -1.13 14.43
N GLY A 70 -3.04 -1.24 15.76
CA GLY A 70 -4.07 -0.52 16.50
C GLY A 70 -3.99 0.99 16.26
N TYR A 71 -2.79 1.56 16.34
CA TYR A 71 -2.56 2.99 16.09
C TYR A 71 -2.81 3.39 14.63
N VAL A 72 -2.27 2.65 13.66
CA VAL A 72 -2.51 2.92 12.23
C VAL A 72 -4.01 2.85 11.92
N ARG A 73 -4.73 1.85 12.43
CA ARG A 73 -6.18 1.71 12.28
C ARG A 73 -6.92 2.92 12.85
N TYR A 74 -6.52 3.38 14.03
CA TYR A 74 -7.12 4.55 14.67
C TYR A 74 -6.97 5.81 13.80
N ILE A 75 -5.76 6.09 13.30
CA ILE A 75 -5.52 7.28 12.45
C ILE A 75 -6.23 7.16 11.10
N TYR A 76 -6.20 6.00 10.44
CA TYR A 76 -6.93 5.80 9.18
C TYR A 76 -8.44 6.01 9.35
N ASN A 77 -9.01 5.50 10.45
CA ASN A 77 -10.41 5.72 10.77
C ASN A 77 -10.71 7.21 10.99
N MET A 78 -9.82 7.96 11.65
CA MET A 78 -9.98 9.40 11.79
C MET A 78 -9.96 10.13 10.45
N ILE A 79 -9.03 9.78 9.56
CA ILE A 79 -8.89 10.39 8.24
C ILE A 79 -10.13 10.14 7.37
N SER A 80 -10.68 8.92 7.36
CA SER A 80 -11.76 8.55 6.43
C SER A 80 -13.18 8.75 6.97
N LYS A 81 -13.34 9.14 8.25
CA LYS A 81 -14.64 9.19 8.92
C LYS A 81 -15.57 10.30 8.44
N ASP A 82 -15.06 11.51 8.21
CA ASP A 82 -15.88 12.68 7.84
C ASP A 82 -15.34 13.37 6.58
N PRO A 83 -16.06 13.32 5.44
CA PRO A 83 -15.70 14.03 4.21
C PRO A 83 -15.56 15.55 4.35
N LYS A 84 -16.09 16.15 5.42
CA LYS A 84 -15.97 17.58 5.69
C LYS A 84 -14.74 17.92 6.53
N ALA A 85 -14.05 16.94 7.09
CA ALA A 85 -12.86 17.18 7.89
C ALA A 85 -11.73 17.75 7.01
N PRO A 86 -10.93 18.70 7.54
CA PRO A 86 -9.87 19.35 6.77
C PRO A 86 -8.74 18.40 6.34
N PHE A 87 -8.58 17.29 7.05
CA PHE A 87 -7.58 16.25 6.78
C PHE A 87 -8.17 15.02 6.07
N TYR A 88 -9.43 15.07 5.62
CA TYR A 88 -10.12 13.93 5.01
C TYR A 88 -9.39 13.39 3.78
N GLU A 89 -9.32 12.06 3.70
CA GLU A 89 -8.94 11.32 2.48
C GLU A 89 -9.88 10.12 2.33
N ASP A 90 -10.28 9.81 1.09
CA ASP A 90 -11.02 8.58 0.77
C ASP A 90 -10.06 7.36 0.80
N ILE A 91 -9.81 6.88 2.01
CA ILE A 91 -8.90 5.78 2.30
C ILE A 91 -9.52 4.69 3.15
N SER A 92 -8.99 3.47 3.04
CA SER A 92 -9.40 2.34 3.88
C SER A 92 -8.20 1.61 4.49
N PHE A 93 -8.42 1.03 5.68
CA PHE A 93 -7.47 0.15 6.35
C PHE A 93 -8.14 -1.19 6.66
N ARG A 94 -7.46 -2.29 6.35
CA ARG A 94 -7.89 -3.64 6.73
C ARG A 94 -6.69 -4.44 7.22
N TYR A 95 -6.92 -5.20 8.28
CA TYR A 95 -6.02 -6.28 8.69
C TYR A 95 -6.67 -7.61 8.33
N ILE A 96 -5.95 -8.48 7.63
CA ILE A 96 -6.42 -9.80 7.20
C ILE A 96 -5.47 -10.89 7.68
N SER A 97 -5.99 -12.08 7.96
CA SER A 97 -5.12 -13.23 8.17
C SER A 97 -4.62 -13.79 6.83
N PRO A 98 -3.47 -14.50 6.81
CA PRO A 98 -2.87 -15.02 5.59
C PRO A 98 -3.78 -15.97 4.79
N GLU A 99 -4.70 -16.63 5.46
CA GLU A 99 -5.69 -17.56 4.90
C GLU A 99 -6.69 -16.81 4.00
N ARG A 100 -6.82 -15.49 4.19
CA ARG A 100 -7.72 -14.60 3.45
C ARG A 100 -6.98 -13.70 2.46
N ILE A 101 -5.71 -13.99 2.13
CA ILE A 101 -4.98 -13.27 1.08
C ILE A 101 -5.82 -13.26 -0.21
N PRO A 102 -6.20 -12.07 -0.72
CA PRO A 102 -6.99 -11.97 -1.94
C PRO A 102 -6.18 -12.38 -3.17
N SER A 103 -6.87 -12.80 -4.22
CA SER A 103 -6.24 -12.95 -5.53
C SER A 103 -5.83 -11.57 -6.06
N THR A 104 -4.71 -11.50 -6.79
CA THR A 104 -4.29 -10.28 -7.52
C THR A 104 -5.34 -9.79 -8.52
N ARG A 105 -6.27 -10.66 -8.96
CA ARG A 105 -7.39 -10.29 -9.84
C ARG A 105 -8.56 -9.63 -9.12
N ALA A 106 -8.60 -9.68 -7.79
CA ALA A 106 -9.69 -9.12 -7.00
C ALA A 106 -9.53 -7.60 -6.75
N PHE A 107 -8.37 -7.04 -7.09
CA PHE A 107 -8.10 -5.61 -6.91
C PHE A 107 -8.66 -4.81 -8.09
N SER A 108 -9.32 -3.69 -7.77
CA SER A 108 -9.78 -2.73 -8.77
C SER A 108 -8.60 -1.93 -9.32
N SER A 109 -8.62 -1.63 -10.61
CA SER A 109 -7.69 -0.67 -11.23
C SER A 109 -8.01 0.79 -10.88
N GLU A 110 -9.18 1.07 -10.31
CA GLU A 110 -9.63 2.43 -9.98
C GLU A 110 -9.06 2.93 -8.64
N ARG A 111 -8.68 2.00 -7.74
CA ARG A 111 -8.16 2.34 -6.42
C ARG A 111 -6.77 1.73 -6.23
N SER A 112 -5.81 2.58 -5.89
CA SER A 112 -4.46 2.14 -5.56
C SER A 112 -4.46 1.39 -4.23
N THR A 113 -4.03 0.13 -4.23
CA THR A 113 -3.97 -0.70 -3.02
C THR A 113 -2.53 -1.01 -2.64
N LEU A 114 -2.15 -0.74 -1.39
CA LEU A 114 -0.92 -1.21 -0.78
C LEU A 114 -1.23 -2.46 0.07
N ILE A 115 -0.54 -3.56 -0.20
CA ILE A 115 -0.56 -4.74 0.67
C ILE A 115 0.80 -4.90 1.35
N ILE A 116 0.78 -5.05 2.67
CA ILE A 116 1.95 -5.33 3.51
C ILE A 116 1.83 -6.76 4.01
N PHE A 117 2.86 -7.57 3.77
CA PHE A 117 2.97 -8.93 4.31
C PHE A 117 3.93 -8.90 5.50
N GLU A 118 3.43 -9.24 6.68
CA GLU A 118 4.14 -9.10 7.94
C GLU A 118 4.27 -10.45 8.65
N ASP A 119 5.48 -10.76 9.10
CA ASP A 119 5.82 -12.01 9.79
C ASP A 119 5.44 -13.28 9.02
N LEU A 120 5.38 -13.18 7.69
CA LEU A 120 4.99 -14.29 6.82
C LEU A 120 6.20 -15.03 6.24
N CYS A 121 7.44 -14.69 6.59
CA CYS A 121 8.64 -15.37 6.03
C CYS A 121 8.63 -16.89 6.28
N LEU A 122 8.05 -17.34 7.39
CA LEU A 122 7.96 -18.75 7.76
C LEU A 122 6.55 -19.34 7.56
N ALA A 123 5.66 -18.61 6.88
CA ALA A 123 4.31 -19.10 6.62
C ALA A 123 4.33 -20.39 5.76
N PRO A 124 3.32 -21.29 5.91
CA PRO A 124 3.26 -22.53 5.14
C PRO A 124 3.34 -22.31 3.63
N LYS A 125 3.89 -23.29 2.89
CA LYS A 125 4.12 -23.21 1.44
C LYS A 125 2.91 -22.72 0.63
N HIS A 126 1.70 -23.12 1.01
CA HIS A 126 0.51 -22.69 0.30
C HIS A 126 0.21 -21.19 0.46
N ILE A 127 0.57 -20.58 1.60
CA ILE A 127 0.50 -19.13 1.83
C ILE A 127 1.59 -18.42 1.03
N GLN A 128 2.84 -18.91 1.09
CA GLN A 128 3.95 -18.37 0.28
C GLN A 128 3.63 -18.36 -1.21
N ASN A 129 2.98 -19.43 -1.70
CA ASN A 129 2.55 -19.52 -3.10
C ASN A 129 1.47 -18.49 -3.47
N ARG A 130 0.65 -18.03 -2.52
CA ARG A 130 -0.32 -16.94 -2.76
C ARG A 130 0.40 -15.60 -2.78
N ILE A 131 1.32 -15.38 -1.86
CA ILE A 131 2.15 -14.17 -1.79
C ILE A 131 2.98 -14.01 -3.07
N SER A 132 3.59 -15.10 -3.56
CA SER A 132 4.45 -15.06 -4.75
C SER A 132 3.72 -14.59 -6.02
N GLN A 133 2.39 -14.77 -6.11
CA GLN A 133 1.58 -14.28 -7.24
C GLN A 133 1.61 -12.75 -7.35
N PHE A 134 1.78 -12.03 -6.24
CA PHE A 134 1.90 -10.57 -6.23
C PHE A 134 3.21 -10.10 -6.86
N PHE A 135 4.25 -10.93 -6.86
CA PHE A 135 5.57 -10.60 -7.43
C PHE A 135 5.76 -11.15 -8.84
N GLY A 136 5.03 -12.20 -9.23
CA GLY A 136 5.12 -12.81 -10.56
C GLY A 136 4.38 -12.05 -11.66
N ASN A 137 3.26 -11.42 -11.32
CA ASN A 137 2.36 -10.81 -12.32
C ASN A 137 2.83 -9.46 -12.89
N GLY A 138 3.96 -8.92 -12.42
CA GLY A 138 4.54 -7.65 -12.89
C GLY A 138 5.64 -7.80 -13.96
N ARG A 139 5.89 -9.02 -14.46
CA ARG A 139 6.89 -9.31 -15.50
C ARG A 139 6.24 -9.67 -16.83
N HIS A 140 5.51 -8.74 -17.45
CA HIS A 140 5.08 -8.87 -18.85
C HIS A 140 5.17 -7.51 -19.54
#